data_AF-A0A9W5Z3Y5-F1
#
_entry.id   AF-A0A9W5Z3Y5-F1
#
_cell.length_a   1.000
_cell.length_b   1.000
_cell.length_c   1.000
_cell.angle_alpha   90.00
_cell.angle_beta   90.00
_cell.angle_gamma   90.00
#
_symmetry.space_group_name_H-M   'P 1'
#
loop_
_entity.id
_entity.type
_entity.pdbx_description
1 polymer ?
#
loop_
_entity_poly.entity_id
_entity_poly.type
_entity_poly.pdbx_seq_one_letter_code
_entity_poly.pdbx_strand_id
1 'polypeptide(L)'
;MEQFELGYRQVWLYAMRHYPLMPPDPKTDAKLFANSNRAKADEHTVCEMARLAYRLGFRSTEIEGLVNRSPDRAIAHAALLQARRPGIFRYDPHIFGLLVDRIIECFQMLFRTKPERLLSISQISLQITPAMWPVANADAQ
;
A
#
# COMPACT_ATOMS: atom_id res chain seq x y z
N MET A 1 9.12 -10.72 -29.19
CA MET A 1 8.26 -11.74 -28.56
C MET A 1 8.78 -12.17 -27.19
N GLU A 2 10.08 -12.40 -27.01
CA GLU A 2 10.64 -12.89 -25.73
C GLU A 2 10.36 -12.02 -24.49
N GLN A 3 10.37 -10.69 -24.63
CA GLN A 3 10.08 -9.76 -23.52
C GLN A 3 8.62 -9.86 -23.03
N PHE A 4 7.68 -10.09 -23.96
CA PHE A 4 6.26 -10.23 -23.62
C PHE A 4 6.00 -11.56 -22.90
N GLU A 5 6.61 -12.65 -23.38
CA GLU A 5 6.56 -13.97 -22.73
C GLU A 5 7.12 -13.92 -21.29
N LEU A 6 8.23 -13.21 -21.10
CA LEU A 6 8.81 -13.01 -19.78
C LEU A 6 7.87 -12.22 -18.86
N GLY A 7 7.29 -11.13 -19.37
CA GLY A 7 6.31 -10.33 -18.64
C GLY A 7 5.07 -11.14 -18.25
N TYR A 8 4.56 -11.95 -19.17
CA TYR A 8 3.40 -12.81 -18.93
C TYR A 8 3.69 -13.82 -17.81
N ARG A 9 4.85 -14.48 -17.83
CA ARG A 9 5.27 -15.41 -16.78
C ARG A 9 5.41 -14.72 -15.42
N GLN A 10 5.93 -13.49 -15.38
CA GLN A 10 6.04 -12.74 -14.13
C GLN A 10 4.68 -12.40 -13.52
N VAL A 11 3.73 -11.95 -14.34
CA VAL A 11 2.34 -11.70 -13.89
C VAL A 11 1.70 -13.00 -13.42
N TRP A 12 1.89 -14.10 -14.15
CA TRP A 12 1.36 -15.42 -13.77
C TRP A 12 1.94 -15.93 -12.44
N LEU A 13 3.26 -15.85 -12.24
CA LEU A 13 3.91 -16.23 -10.99
C LEU A 13 3.42 -15.40 -9.80
N TYR A 14 3.21 -14.09 -10.01
CA TYR A 14 2.63 -13.23 -9.00
C TYR A 14 1.23 -13.71 -8.60
N ALA A 15 0.37 -13.99 -9.58
CA ALA A 15 -0.98 -14.49 -9.35
C ALA A 15 -0.97 -15.82 -8.59
N MET A 16 -0.08 -16.74 -8.93
CA MET A 16 0.02 -18.04 -8.25
C MET A 16 0.50 -17.89 -6.80
N ARG A 17 1.47 -17.01 -6.54
CA ARG A 17 1.95 -16.76 -5.17
C ARG A 17 0.88 -16.17 -4.26
N HIS A 18 0.00 -15.35 -4.81
CA HIS A 18 -1.07 -14.67 -4.08
C HIS A 18 -2.46 -15.25 -4.36
N TYR A 19 -2.53 -16.46 -4.90
CA TYR A 19 -3.79 -17.09 -5.30
C TYR A 19 -4.88 -17.09 -4.20
N PRO A 20 -4.56 -17.29 -2.90
CA PRO A 20 -5.55 -17.20 -1.83
C PRO A 20 -6.17 -15.80 -1.64
N LEU A 21 -5.50 -14.75 -2.12
CA LEU A 21 -5.88 -13.34 -1.98
C LEU A 21 -6.53 -12.76 -3.25
N MET A 22 -6.50 -13.51 -4.36
CA MET A 22 -7.07 -13.11 -5.64
C MET A 22 -8.60 -13.31 -5.69
N PRO A 23 -9.32 -12.47 -6.45
CA PRO A 23 -10.75 -12.66 -6.65
C PRO A 23 -11.03 -13.99 -7.37
N PRO A 24 -12.10 -14.71 -7.01
CA PRO A 24 -12.49 -15.93 -7.70
C PRO A 24 -12.89 -15.63 -9.14
N ASP A 25 -12.67 -16.59 -10.05
CA ASP A 25 -13.09 -16.48 -11.45
C ASP A 25 -14.62 -16.33 -11.51
N PRO A 26 -15.17 -15.29 -12.16
CA PRO A 26 -16.61 -15.09 -12.29
C PRO A 26 -17.32 -16.23 -13.06
N LYS A 27 -16.59 -17.06 -13.82
CA LYS A 27 -17.14 -18.21 -14.54
C LYS A 27 -17.27 -19.48 -13.70
N THR A 28 -16.69 -19.52 -12.50
CA THR A 28 -16.92 -20.64 -11.59
C THR A 28 -18.18 -20.33 -10.81
N ASP A 29 -19.23 -21.10 -11.03
CA ASP A 29 -20.57 -20.88 -10.50
C ASP A 29 -20.53 -20.30 -9.08
N ALA A 30 -21.05 -19.08 -8.92
CA ALA A 30 -21.20 -18.42 -7.62
C ALA A 30 -21.96 -19.29 -6.59
N LYS A 31 -22.68 -20.32 -7.05
CA LYS A 31 -23.36 -21.33 -6.24
C LYS A 31 -22.44 -22.38 -5.61
N LEU A 32 -21.26 -22.67 -6.18
CA LEU A 32 -20.33 -23.68 -5.64
C LEU A 32 -19.44 -23.14 -4.52
N PHE A 33 -19.30 -21.81 -4.40
CA PHE A 33 -18.51 -21.15 -3.34
C PHE A 33 -19.36 -20.40 -2.31
N ALA A 34 -20.68 -20.64 -2.26
CA ALA A 34 -21.57 -20.08 -1.24
C ALA A 34 -21.13 -20.41 0.20
N ASN A 35 -20.28 -21.43 0.37
CA ASN A 35 -19.66 -21.83 1.65
C ASN A 35 -18.13 -21.66 1.68
N SER A 36 -17.53 -20.90 0.76
CA SER A 36 -16.11 -20.57 0.91
C SER A 36 -16.01 -19.34 1.80
N ASN A 37 -15.55 -19.54 3.02
CA ASN A 37 -15.03 -18.50 3.90
C ASN A 37 -13.74 -17.87 3.30
N ARG A 38 -13.72 -17.61 1.98
CA ARG A 38 -12.64 -16.89 1.30
C ARG A 38 -12.86 -15.43 1.57
N ALA A 39 -11.89 -14.83 2.27
CA ALA A 39 -11.86 -13.41 2.54
C ALA A 39 -12.13 -12.62 1.24
N LYS A 40 -12.91 -11.54 1.37
CA LYS A 40 -13.07 -10.52 0.33
C LYS A 40 -11.69 -10.28 -0.29
N ALA A 41 -11.59 -10.42 -1.63
CA ALA A 41 -10.33 -10.32 -2.35
C ALA A 41 -9.51 -9.13 -1.84
N ASP A 42 -8.23 -9.35 -1.58
CA ASP A 42 -7.37 -8.29 -1.10
C ASP A 42 -7.15 -7.30 -2.24
N GLU A 43 -7.88 -6.19 -2.19
CA GLU A 43 -7.86 -5.15 -3.21
C GLU A 43 -6.45 -4.61 -3.43
N HIS A 44 -5.62 -4.60 -2.38
CA HIS A 44 -4.22 -4.24 -2.45
C HIS A 44 -3.43 -5.19 -3.35
N THR A 45 -3.52 -6.50 -3.12
CA THR A 45 -2.87 -7.53 -3.96
C THR A 45 -3.29 -7.42 -5.45
N VAL A 46 -4.56 -7.15 -5.72
CA VAL A 46 -5.07 -7.01 -7.10
C VAL A 46 -4.50 -5.75 -7.77
N CYS A 47 -4.49 -4.62 -7.06
CA CYS A 47 -3.91 -3.37 -7.57
C CYS A 47 -2.41 -3.50 -7.84
N GLU A 48 -1.68 -4.21 -6.98
CA GLU A 48 -0.25 -4.47 -7.16
C GLU A 48 0.04 -5.35 -8.37
N MET A 49 -0.80 -6.36 -8.62
CA MET A 49 -0.69 -7.16 -9.86
C MET A 49 -0.94 -6.31 -11.10
N ALA A 50 -1.95 -5.45 -11.08
CA ALA A 50 -2.24 -4.54 -12.19
C ALA A 50 -1.07 -3.57 -12.44
N ARG A 51 -0.45 -3.06 -11.38
CA ARG A 51 0.74 -2.20 -11.49
C ARG A 51 1.94 -2.94 -12.05
N LEU A 52 2.16 -4.19 -11.64
CA LEU A 52 3.19 -5.04 -12.24
C LEU A 52 2.96 -5.20 -13.75
N ALA A 53 1.75 -5.56 -14.15
CA ALA A 53 1.39 -5.69 -15.57
C ALA A 53 1.59 -4.37 -16.33
N TYR A 54 1.18 -3.24 -15.75
CA TYR A 54 1.39 -1.91 -16.35
C TYR A 54 2.89 -1.59 -16.55
N ARG A 55 3.76 -1.88 -15.58
CA ARG A 55 5.22 -1.69 -15.75
C ARG A 55 5.83 -2.58 -16.82
N LEU A 56 5.28 -3.78 -17.02
CA LEU A 56 5.72 -4.73 -18.03
C LEU A 56 5.21 -4.42 -19.44
N GLY A 57 4.50 -3.30 -19.63
CA GLY A 57 4.00 -2.87 -20.92
C GLY A 57 2.62 -3.41 -21.28
N PHE A 58 1.96 -4.17 -20.40
CA PHE A 58 0.56 -4.54 -20.60
C PHE A 58 -0.31 -3.28 -20.46
N ARG A 59 -1.15 -3.03 -21.47
CA ARG A 59 -2.07 -1.89 -21.51
C ARG A 59 -3.47 -2.42 -21.77
N SER A 60 -4.38 -2.15 -20.86
CA SER A 60 -5.80 -2.38 -21.02
C SER A 60 -6.57 -1.42 -20.13
N THR A 61 -7.81 -1.13 -20.48
CA THR A 61 -8.70 -0.26 -19.70
C THR A 61 -8.93 -0.79 -18.29
N GLU A 62 -8.93 -2.10 -18.12
CA GLU A 62 -9.07 -2.78 -16.84
C GLU A 62 -7.82 -2.63 -15.98
N ILE A 63 -6.63 -2.82 -16.58
CA ILE A 63 -5.34 -2.63 -15.89
C ILE A 63 -5.23 -1.18 -15.42
N GLU A 64 -5.52 -0.22 -16.28
CA GLU A 64 -5.49 1.20 -15.92
C GLU A 64 -6.52 1.53 -14.83
N GLY A 65 -7.74 0.99 -14.95
CA GLY A 65 -8.77 1.14 -13.93
C GLY A 65 -8.33 0.62 -12.56
N LEU A 66 -7.68 -0.54 -12.51
CA LEU A 66 -7.17 -1.13 -11.27
C LEU A 66 -6.00 -0.33 -10.70
N VAL A 67 -5.03 0.08 -11.52
CA VAL A 67 -3.91 0.94 -11.09
C VAL A 67 -4.42 2.26 -10.50
N ASN A 68 -5.43 2.86 -11.13
CA ASN A 68 -6.03 4.11 -10.70
C ASN A 68 -6.80 4.01 -9.37
N ARG A 69 -7.31 2.82 -9.01
CA ARG A 69 -8.04 2.58 -7.74
C ARG A 69 -7.13 2.34 -6.54
N SER A 70 -5.83 2.18 -6.75
CA SER A 70 -4.90 1.86 -5.66
C SER A 70 -4.88 2.96 -4.57
N PRO A 71 -4.96 2.58 -3.27
CA PRO A 71 -4.94 3.55 -2.17
C PRO A 71 -3.62 4.31 -2.11
N ASP A 72 -2.50 3.63 -2.38
CA ASP A 72 -1.16 4.23 -2.42
C ASP A 72 -1.07 5.35 -3.45
N ARG A 73 -1.71 5.19 -4.61
CA ARG A 73 -1.75 6.23 -5.64
C ARG A 73 -2.56 7.43 -5.22
N ALA A 74 -3.70 7.21 -4.57
CA ALA A 74 -4.49 8.30 -4.00
C ALA A 74 -3.71 9.07 -2.92
N ILE A 75 -2.99 8.35 -2.05
CA ILE A 75 -2.13 8.94 -1.02
C ILE A 75 -0.97 9.72 -1.63
N ALA A 76 -0.24 9.13 -2.60
CA ALA A 76 0.88 9.79 -3.28
C ALA A 76 0.42 11.05 -4.03
N HIS A 77 -0.71 10.97 -4.72
CA HIS A 77 -1.33 12.10 -5.40
C HIS A 77 -1.71 13.21 -4.41
N ALA A 78 -2.38 12.87 -3.32
CA ALA A 78 -2.74 13.82 -2.28
C ALA A 78 -1.50 14.44 -1.62
N ALA A 79 -0.47 13.64 -1.34
CA ALA A 79 0.78 14.09 -0.74
C ALA A 79 1.49 15.12 -1.63
N LEU A 80 1.58 14.90 -2.94
CA LEU A 80 2.18 15.86 -3.88
C LEU A 80 1.42 17.19 -3.89
N LEU A 81 0.09 17.15 -3.91
CA LEU A 81 -0.73 18.35 -3.91
C LEU A 81 -0.74 19.09 -2.56
N GLN A 82 -0.61 18.37 -1.44
CA GLN A 82 -0.58 18.98 -0.11
C GLN A 82 0.81 19.48 0.28
N ALA A 83 1.88 18.86 -0.22
CA ALA A 83 3.25 19.23 0.12
C ALA A 83 3.66 20.62 -0.38
N ARG A 84 2.94 21.19 -1.36
CA ARG A 84 3.23 22.50 -1.95
C ARG A 84 1.94 23.34 -2.03
N ARG A 85 2.06 24.65 -1.78
CA ARG A 85 0.90 25.54 -1.80
C ARG A 85 0.26 25.60 -3.21
N PRO A 86 -1.02 25.23 -3.36
CA PRO A 86 -1.70 25.37 -4.64
C PRO A 86 -1.79 26.85 -5.02
N GLY A 87 -1.43 27.18 -6.27
CA GLY A 87 -1.46 28.56 -6.80
C GLY A 87 -0.09 29.20 -6.99
N ILE A 88 0.93 28.80 -6.23
CA ILE A 88 2.32 29.25 -6.43
C ILE A 88 3.11 28.22 -7.22
N PHE A 89 2.85 26.94 -6.99
CA PHE A 89 3.53 25.83 -7.64
C PHE A 89 2.53 25.04 -8.49
N ARG A 90 2.96 24.66 -9.69
CA ARG A 90 2.22 23.76 -10.58
C ARG A 90 3.15 22.64 -11.02
N TYR A 91 2.63 21.42 -11.01
CA TYR A 91 3.31 20.29 -11.63
C TYR A 91 2.99 20.27 -13.12
N ASP A 92 3.99 19.90 -13.92
CA ASP A 92 3.77 19.55 -15.32
C ASP A 92 2.85 18.31 -15.39
N PRO A 93 1.68 18.37 -16.06
CA PRO A 93 0.79 17.23 -16.22
C PRO A 93 1.47 16.00 -16.82
N HIS A 94 2.48 16.19 -17.69
CA HIS A 94 3.21 15.10 -18.33
C HIS A 94 4.14 14.36 -17.36
N ILE A 95 4.64 15.04 -16.33
CA ILE A 95 5.59 14.48 -15.35
C ILE A 95 4.88 14.04 -14.06
N PHE A 96 3.70 14.58 -13.78
CA PHE A 96 2.98 14.33 -12.52
C PHE A 96 2.72 12.84 -12.26
N GLY A 97 2.32 12.07 -13.28
CA GLY A 97 2.15 10.62 -13.15
C GLY A 97 3.45 9.90 -12.75
N LEU A 98 4.58 10.30 -13.34
CA LEU A 98 5.90 9.75 -13.01
C LEU A 98 6.32 10.05 -11.56
N LEU A 99 5.96 11.24 -11.03
CA LEU A 99 6.24 11.62 -9.64
C LEU A 99 5.40 10.78 -8.67
N VAL A 100 4.13 10.55 -9.01
CA VAL A 100 3.25 9.67 -8.25
C VAL A 100 3.85 8.26 -8.21
N ASP A 101 4.24 7.71 -9.36
CA ASP A 101 4.83 6.36 -9.43
C ASP A 101 6.11 6.25 -8.57
N ARG A 102 6.98 7.26 -8.56
CA ARG A 102 8.19 7.29 -7.71
C ARG A 102 7.88 7.25 -6.21
N ILE A 103 6.86 7.96 -5.75
CA ILE A 103 6.46 7.90 -4.32
C ILE A 103 5.95 6.51 -3.98
N ILE A 104 5.15 5.93 -4.86
CA ILE A 104 4.63 4.58 -4.66
C ILE A 104 5.79 3.55 -4.61
N GLU A 105 6.82 3.71 -5.44
CA GLU A 105 8.03 2.87 -5.35
C GLU A 105 8.71 2.98 -3.97
N CYS A 106 8.74 4.16 -3.36
CA CYS A 106 9.25 4.32 -1.99
C CYS A 106 8.44 3.51 -0.97
N PHE A 107 7.11 3.45 -1.10
CA PHE A 107 6.27 2.64 -0.21
C PHE A 107 6.58 1.13 -0.32
N GLN A 108 6.97 0.67 -1.50
CA GLN A 108 7.34 -0.73 -1.72
C GLN A 108 8.70 -1.12 -1.11
N MET A 109 9.56 -0.16 -0.76
CA MET A 109 10.85 -0.44 -0.13
C MET A 109 10.71 -0.84 1.35
N LEU A 110 9.51 -0.73 1.92
CA LEU A 110 9.25 -1.13 3.30
C LEU A 110 9.36 -2.65 3.45
N PHE A 111 10.29 -3.09 4.30
CA PHE A 111 10.39 -4.49 4.70
C PHE A 111 9.33 -4.79 5.77
N ARG A 112 8.72 -5.98 5.69
CA ARG A 112 7.80 -6.46 6.72
C ARG A 112 8.53 -6.53 8.06
N THR A 113 8.16 -5.65 8.98
CA THR A 113 8.47 -5.86 10.40
C THR A 113 7.58 -6.98 10.90
N LYS A 114 8.15 -7.95 11.63
CA LYS A 114 7.31 -8.81 12.48
C LYS A 114 6.58 -7.85 13.42
N PRO A 115 5.27 -8.03 13.69
CA PRO A 115 4.63 -7.20 14.70
C PRO A 115 5.45 -7.36 15.97
N GLU A 116 6.12 -6.29 16.40
CA GLU A 116 6.61 -6.25 17.77
C GLU A 116 5.38 -6.55 18.61
N ARG A 117 5.51 -7.51 19.54
CA ARG A 117 4.49 -7.72 20.55
C ARG A 117 4.43 -6.41 21.30
N LEU A 118 3.53 -5.51 20.88
CA LEU A 118 3.20 -4.29 21.59
C LEU A 118 2.77 -4.80 22.95
N LEU A 119 3.66 -4.68 23.94
CA LEU A 119 3.35 -5.02 25.30
C LEU A 119 2.09 -4.23 25.61
N SER A 120 1.05 -4.97 25.98
CA SER A 120 -0.23 -4.40 26.38
C SER A 120 0.03 -3.18 27.25
N ILE A 121 -0.70 -2.09 27.01
CA ILE A 121 -0.61 -0.85 27.81
C ILE A 121 -0.76 -1.17 29.32
N SER A 122 -1.41 -2.29 29.67
CA SER A 122 -1.48 -2.81 31.03
C SER A 122 -0.14 -3.24 31.67
N GLN A 123 0.93 -3.46 30.89
CA GLN A 123 2.26 -3.83 31.40
C GLN A 123 3.18 -2.63 31.62
N ILE A 124 2.89 -1.47 31.00
CA ILE A 124 3.70 -0.24 31.15
C ILE A 124 3.48 0.39 32.53
N SER A 125 2.33 0.14 33.17
CA SER A 125 1.94 0.77 34.44
C SER A 125 2.73 0.30 35.67
N LEU A 126 3.62 -0.69 35.57
CA LEU A 126 4.41 -1.21 36.70
C LEU A 126 5.87 -0.71 36.77
N GLN A 127 6.32 0.14 35.84
CA GLN A 127 7.72 0.62 35.83
C GLN A 127 7.91 2.12 36.10
N ILE A 128 6.83 2.89 36.29
CA ILE A 128 6.95 4.29 36.73
C ILE A 128 6.78 4.33 38.25
N THR A 129 7.88 4.15 38.99
CA THR A 129 7.94 4.54 40.40
C THR A 129 8.07 6.06 40.51
N PRO A 130 7.23 6.75 41.30
CA PRO A 130 7.37 8.18 41.51
C PRO A 130 8.45 8.41 42.58
N ALA A 131 9.72 8.38 42.17
CA ALA A 131 10.83 8.69 43.08
C ALA A 131 11.92 9.50 42.36
N MET A 132 11.57 10.70 41.89
CA MET A 132 12.49 11.83 41.73
C MET A 132 11.71 13.03 41.19
N TRP A 133 11.20 13.86 42.09
CA TRP A 133 11.03 15.27 41.79
C TRP A 133 11.81 16.06 42.84
N PRO A 134 12.95 16.68 42.50
CA PRO A 134 13.49 17.70 43.37
C PRO A 134 12.64 18.96 43.17
N VAL A 135 11.85 19.33 44.19
CA VAL A 135 11.27 20.67 44.27
C VAL A 135 12.44 21.62 44.47
N ALA A 136 12.89 22.23 43.38
CA ALA A 136 13.81 23.34 43.41
C ALA A 136 13.06 24.56 43.93
N ASN A 137 13.42 24.96 45.14
CA ASN A 137 13.11 26.26 45.73
C ASN A 137 13.87 27.33 44.92
N ALA A 138 13.18 28.37 44.44
CA ALA A 138 13.82 29.56 43.92
C ALA A 138 12.94 30.78 44.23
N ASP A 139 13.43 31.59 45.16
CA ASP A 139 12.94 32.90 45.52
C ASP A 139 12.83 33.83 44.31
N ALA A 140 11.72 34.56 44.20
CA ALA A 140 11.67 35.85 43.50
C ALA A 140 10.44 36.67 43.96
N GLN A 141 10.72 37.56 44.93
CA GLN A 141 10.04 38.81 45.31
C GLN A 141 8.64 38.76 45.94
#